data_AF-A0A485B8Y0-F1
#
_entry.id   AF-A0A485B8Y0-F1
#
_cell.length_a   1.000
_cell.length_b   1.000
_cell.length_c   1.000
_cell.angle_alpha   90.00
_cell.angle_beta   90.00
_cell.angle_gamma   90.00
#
_symmetry.space_group_name_H-M   'P 1'
#
loop_
_entity.id
_entity.type
_entity.pdbx_description
1 polymer ?
#
loop_
_entity_poly.entity_id
_entity_poly.type
_entity_poly.pdbx_seq_one_letter_code
_entity_poly.pdbx_strand_id
1 'polypeptide(L)' 'MKAFEELTVDAAITGNRQTALLALSVHPLVPSVEIAEKILTDYLAANRDYLPQYQ' A
#
# COMPACT_ATOMS: atom_id res chain seq x y z
N MET A 1 1.68 10.79 10.16
CA MET A 1 1.76 11.81 9.09
C MET A 1 0.46 11.72 8.32
N LYS A 2 -0.36 12.78 8.26
CA LYS A 2 -1.74 12.71 7.73
C LYS A 2 -1.85 12.12 6.31
N ALA A 3 -0.87 12.44 5.45
CA ALA A 3 -0.83 11.98 4.06
C ALA A 3 -0.76 10.44 3.93
N PHE A 4 -0.11 9.74 4.86
CA PHE A 4 -0.07 8.27 4.84
C PHE A 4 -1.47 7.67 4.97
N GLU A 5 -2.27 8.20 5.90
CA GLU A 5 -3.61 7.69 6.21
C GLU A 5 -4.56 7.96 5.03
N GLU A 6 -4.52 9.16 4.46
CA GLU A 6 -5.31 9.54 3.28
C GLU A 6 -4.99 8.63 2.08
N LEU A 7 -3.70 8.47 1.75
CA LEU A 7 -3.27 7.61 0.64
C LEU A 7 -3.62 6.14 0.86
N THR A 8 -3.54 5.66 2.11
CA THR A 8 -3.89 4.27 2.44
C THR A 8 -5.38 4.02 2.23
N VAL A 9 -6.24 4.95 2.64
CA VAL A 9 -7.69 4.87 2.43
C VAL A 9 -8.02 4.92 0.93
N ASP A 10 -7.43 5.86 0.20
CA ASP A 10 -7.64 5.98 -1.25
C ASP A 10 -7.22 4.71 -1.98
N ALA A 11 -6.07 4.14 -1.63
CA ALA A 11 -5.59 2.89 -2.17
C ALA A 11 -6.56 1.74 -1.84
N ALA A 12 -6.98 1.63 -0.58
CA ALA A 12 -7.90 0.59 -0.13
C ALA A 12 -9.26 0.63 -0.86
N ILE A 13 -9.78 1.82 -1.18
CA ILE A 13 -11.05 1.98 -1.90
C ILE A 13 -10.87 1.70 -3.40
N THR A 14 -9.80 2.22 -3.99
CA THR A 14 -9.60 2.17 -5.46
C THR A 14 -8.95 0.88 -5.97
N GLY A 15 -8.28 0.12 -5.10
CA GLY A 15 -7.44 -1.00 -5.55
C GLY A 15 -6.16 -0.54 -6.27
N ASN A 16 -5.80 0.74 -6.18
CA ASN A 16 -4.67 1.27 -6.94
C ASN A 16 -3.33 0.90 -6.28
N ARG A 17 -2.54 0.09 -6.99
CA ARG A 17 -1.21 -0.36 -6.54
C ARG A 17 -0.20 0.77 -6.42
N GLN A 18 -0.23 1.77 -7.30
CA GLN A 18 0.65 2.94 -7.22
C GLN A 18 0.34 3.80 -6.00
N THR A 19 -0.95 4.02 -5.70
CA THR A 19 -1.36 4.76 -4.49
C THR A 19 -0.94 4.03 -3.22
N ALA A 20 -1.10 2.70 -3.19
CA ALA A 20 -0.64 1.88 -2.06
C ALA A 20 0.89 1.93 -1.88
N LEU A 21 1.64 1.89 -2.99
CA LEU A 21 3.09 2.01 -2.95
C LEU A 21 3.53 3.38 -2.44
N LEU A 22 2.86 4.45 -2.89
CA LEU A 22 3.13 5.80 -2.40
C LEU A 22 2.85 5.91 -0.90
N ALA A 23 1.74 5.35 -0.42
CA ALA A 23 1.43 5.30 1.01
C ALA A 23 2.57 4.63 1.80
N LEU A 24 2.99 3.43 1.40
CA LEU A 24 4.09 2.73 2.06
C LEU A 24 5.41 3.51 1.98
N SER A 25 5.68 4.18 0.86
CA SER A 25 6.92 4.96 0.66
C SER A 25 7.00 6.22 1.53
N VAL A 26 5.87 6.81 1.92
CA VAL A 26 5.84 7.97 2.85
C VAL A 26 5.74 7.56 4.33
N HIS A 27 5.63 6.26 4.62
CA HIS A 27 5.59 5.76 5.98
C HIS A 27 6.98 5.88 6.63
N PRO A 28 7.13 6.54 7.80
CA PRO A 28 8.44 6.83 8.42
C PRO A 28 9.25 5.60 8.88
N LEU A 29 8.70 4.39 8.77
CA LEU A 29 9.36 3.13 9.16
C LEU A 29 9.74 2.28 7.94
N VAL A 30 9.36 2.73 6.74
CA VAL A 30 9.69 2.06 5.49
C VAL A 30 10.92 2.77 4.92
N PRO A 31 12.09 2.10 4.87
CA PRO A 31 13.35 2.81 4.63
C PRO A 31 13.65 3.07 3.16
N SER A 32 12.93 2.45 2.22
CA SER A 32 13.08 2.72 0.79
C SER A 32 11.86 2.28 -0.03
N VAL A 33 11.75 2.80 -1.26
CA VAL A 33 10.67 2.43 -2.20
C VAL A 33 10.79 0.95 -2.60
N GLU A 34 12.01 0.43 -2.76
CA GLU A 34 12.22 -0.99 -3.08
C GLU A 34 11.72 -1.91 -1.95
N ILE A 35 11.83 -1.47 -0.69
CA ILE A 35 11.28 -2.20 0.46
C ILE A 35 9.76 -2.04 0.50
N ALA A 36 9.24 -0.85 0.18
CA ALA A 36 7.81 -0.60 0.07
C ALA A 36 7.14 -1.52 -0.97
N GLU A 37 7.77 -1.74 -2.13
CA GLU A 37 7.26 -2.64 -3.18
C GLU A 37 7.20 -4.09 -2.72
N LYS A 38 8.22 -4.56 -1.99
CA LYS A 38 8.24 -5.92 -1.43
C LYS A 38 7.12 -6.09 -0.41
N ILE A 39 7.01 -5.18 0.54
CA ILE A 39 5.94 -5.18 1.56
C ILE A 39 4.57 -5.16 0.88
N LEU A 40 4.35 -4.30 -0.11
CA LEU A 40 3.08 -4.22 -0.83
C LEU A 40 2.72 -5.55 -1.50
N THR A 41 3.70 -6.17 -2.15
CA THR A 41 3.49 -7.46 -2.83
C THR A 41 3.09 -8.53 -1.83
N ASP A 42 3.80 -8.63 -0.70
CA ASP A 42 3.52 -9.60 0.34
C ASP A 42 2.15 -9.36 0.99
N TYR A 43 1.78 -8.10 1.23
CA TYR A 43 0.49 -7.73 1.80
C TYR A 43 -0.67 -8.09 0.88
N LEU A 44 -0.56 -7.78 -0.42
CA LEU A 44 -1.59 -8.11 -1.39
C LEU A 44 -1.74 -9.62 -1.56
N ALA A 45 -0.64 -10.37 -1.55
CA ALA A 45 -0.69 -11.82 -1.61
C ALA A 45 -1.33 -12.43 -0.35
N ALA A 46 -0.91 -11.99 0.84
CA ALA A 46 -1.40 -12.51 2.12
C ALA A 46 -2.87 -12.14 2.39
N ASN A 47 -3.34 -10.99 1.89
CA ASN A 47 -4.69 -10.48 2.12
C ASN A 47 -5.57 -10.54 0.87
N ARG A 48 -5.19 -11.33 -0.14
CA ARG A 48 -5.89 -11.39 -1.44
C ARG A 48 -7.39 -11.62 -1.30
N ASP A 49 -7.79 -12.49 -0.38
CA ASP A 49 -9.21 -12.82 -0.14
C ASP A 49 -9.98 -11.69 0.58
N TYR A 50 -9.27 -10.74 1.20
CA TYR A 50 -9.83 -9.57 1.90
C TYR A 50 -9.74 -8.27 1.09
N LEU A 51 -8.99 -8.28 -0.02
CA LEU A 51 -8.74 -7.11 -0.87
C LEU A 51 -9.22 -7.36 -2.31
N PRO A 52 -10.52 -7.63 -2.54
CA PRO A 52 -11.05 -7.99 -3.87
C PRO A 52 -10.87 -6.92 -4.94
N GLN A 53 -10.66 -5.66 -4.54
CA GLN A 53 -10.36 -4.53 -5.42
C GLN A 53 -8.93 -4.56 -6.01
N TYR A 54 -8.01 -5.30 -5.39
CA TYR A 54 -6.67 -5.53 -5.93
C TYR A 54 -6.67 -6.88 -6.67
N GLN A 55 -6.90 -6.82 -7.99
CA GLN A 55 -6.80 -7.98 -8.88
C GLN A 55 -5.41 -8.14 -9.48
#